data_AF-A0A453S8L2-F1
#
_entry.id   AF-A0A453S8L2-F1
#
_cell.length_a   1.000
_cell.length_b   1.000
_cell.length_c   1.000
_cell.angle_alpha   90.00
_cell.angle_beta   90.00
_cell.angle_gamma   90.00
#
_symmetry.space_group_name_H-M   'P 1'
#
loop_
_entity.id
_entity.type
_entity.pdbx_description
1 polymer ?
#
loop_
_entity_poly.entity_id
_entity_poly.type
_entity_poly.pdbx_seq_one_letter_code
_entity_poly.pdbx_strand_id
1 'polypeptide(L)'
;EKLKQGNTAAAIDLFRKAVQITPSMAYQLIQILKTENVEFVVAPYEADAQLAYLATLDADQGGIAAVITEDSDLIAYGCTAIIFKMDRFGNGEEFIMEKTLETVKDGLCFQDFDQNLFTGKHHFCILKT
;
A
#
# COMPACT_ATOMS: atom_id res chain seq x y z
N GLU A 1 6.35 31.77 -3.62
CA GLU A 1 5.84 32.91 -4.41
C GLU A 1 4.35 33.18 -4.24
N LYS A 2 3.47 32.18 -4.38
CA LYS A 2 2.01 32.35 -4.20
C LYS A 2 1.59 32.91 -2.83
N LEU A 3 2.28 32.52 -1.76
CA LEU A 3 2.04 33.08 -0.42
C LEU A 3 2.34 34.59 -0.35
N LYS A 4 3.41 35.06 -1.01
CA LYS A 4 3.77 36.49 -1.08
C LYS A 4 2.76 37.31 -1.89
N GLN A 5 2.02 36.65 -2.79
CA GLN A 5 0.95 37.25 -3.60
C GLN A 5 -0.41 37.26 -2.87
N GLY A 6 -0.47 36.84 -1.60
CA GLY A 6 -1.71 36.76 -0.81
C GLY A 6 -2.62 35.58 -1.17
N ASN A 7 -2.25 34.75 -2.15
CA ASN A 7 -3.02 33.56 -2.51
C ASN A 7 -2.62 32.38 -1.63
N THR A 8 -3.26 32.31 -0.47
CA THR A 8 -3.02 31.29 0.56
C THR A 8 -3.44 29.89 0.10
N ALA A 9 -4.57 29.76 -0.60
CA ALA A 9 -5.07 28.47 -1.09
C ALA A 9 -4.05 27.80 -2.05
N ALA A 10 -3.60 28.54 -3.07
CA ALA A 10 -2.60 28.01 -4.00
C ALA A 10 -1.24 27.75 -3.34
N ALA A 11 -0.88 28.51 -2.30
CA ALA A 11 0.34 28.25 -1.53
C ALA A 11 0.25 26.94 -0.73
N ILE A 12 -0.89 26.67 -0.10
CA ILE A 12 -1.13 25.43 0.66
C ILE A 12 -1.02 24.21 -0.26
N ASP A 13 -1.58 24.26 -1.46
CA ASP A 13 -1.46 23.15 -2.41
C ASP A 13 -0.02 22.87 -2.84
N LEU A 14 0.80 23.92 -2.99
CA LEU A 14 2.23 23.76 -3.24
C LEU A 14 2.96 23.19 -2.01
N PHE A 15 2.60 23.63 -0.80
CA PHE A 15 3.20 23.09 0.42
C PHE A 15 2.88 21.61 0.61
N ARG A 16 1.65 21.17 0.35
CA ARG A 16 1.25 19.76 0.39
C ARG A 16 2.10 18.88 -0.53
N LYS A 17 2.35 19.36 -1.76
CA LYS A 17 3.19 18.65 -2.74
C LYS A 17 4.67 18.60 -2.38
N ALA A 18 5.13 19.54 -1.55
CA ALA A 18 6.52 19.63 -1.11
C ALA A 18 6.79 18.94 0.23
N VAL A 19 5.78 18.30 0.83
CA VAL A 19 5.96 17.55 2.07
C VAL A 19 6.87 16.36 1.80
N GLN A 20 7.96 16.30 2.55
CA GLN A 20 8.84 15.14 2.60
C GLN A 20 8.76 14.52 4.00
N ILE A 21 8.49 13.22 4.07
CA ILE A 21 8.51 12.47 5.32
C ILE A 21 9.97 12.26 5.72
N THR A 22 10.33 12.71 6.93
CA THR A 22 11.71 12.62 7.44
C THR A 22 11.87 11.46 8.42
N PRO A 23 13.09 10.92 8.60
CA PRO A 23 13.34 9.88 9.60
C PRO A 23 12.97 10.29 11.02
N SER A 24 13.09 11.58 11.36
CA SER A 24 12.68 12.11 12.68
C SER A 24 11.17 11.98 12.91
N MET A 25 10.36 12.24 11.88
CA MET A 25 8.90 12.05 11.96
C MET A 25 8.54 10.58 12.18
N ALA A 26 9.17 9.67 11.43
CA ALA A 26 8.97 8.23 11.60
C ALA A 26 9.40 7.75 13.00
N TYR A 27 10.51 8.27 13.51
CA TYR A 27 11.00 7.95 14.85
C TYR A 27 10.00 8.37 15.95
N GLN A 28 9.39 9.55 15.84
CA GLN A 28 8.35 9.99 16.77
C GLN A 28 7.16 9.03 16.80
N LEU A 29 6.71 8.57 15.63
CA LEU A 29 5.66 7.56 15.53
C LEU A 29 6.08 6.23 16.20
N ILE A 30 7.30 5.76 15.95
CA ILE A 30 7.83 4.54 16.58
C ILE A 30 7.82 4.64 18.11
N GLN A 31 8.14 5.80 18.70
CA GLN A 31 8.06 5.95 20.15
C GLN A 31 6.63 5.78 20.66
N ILE A 32 5.64 6.33 19.95
CA ILE A 32 4.22 6.20 20.33
C ILE A 32 3.77 4.74 20.18
N LEU A 33 4.15 4.05 19.10
CA LEU A 33 3.82 2.64 18.92
C LEU A 33 4.38 1.77 20.06
N LYS A 34 5.60 2.07 20.51
CA LYS A 34 6.20 1.40 21.68
C LYS A 34 5.42 1.65 22.97
N THR A 35 4.94 2.88 23.22
CA THR A 35 4.17 3.19 24.42
C THR A 35 2.79 2.55 24.41
N GLU A 36 2.18 2.43 23.24
CA GLU A 36 0.88 1.77 23.04
C GLU A 36 0.99 0.23 22.90
N ASN A 37 2.20 -0.32 22.99
CA ASN A 37 2.50 -1.75 22.81
C ASN A 37 1.96 -2.32 21.47
N VAL A 38 2.08 -1.53 20.40
CA VAL A 38 1.73 -1.94 19.04
C VAL A 38 3.00 -2.47 18.36
N GLU A 39 2.92 -3.69 17.84
CA GLU A 39 4.02 -4.31 17.10
C GLU A 39 4.31 -3.57 15.80
N PHE A 40 5.59 -3.40 15.47
CA PHE A 40 6.01 -2.74 14.25
C PHE A 40 7.32 -3.35 13.73
N VAL A 41 7.51 -3.27 12.42
CA VAL A 41 8.73 -3.67 11.74
C VAL A 41 9.17 -2.51 10.85
N VAL A 42 10.47 -2.21 10.85
CA VAL A 42 11.05 -1.27 9.90
C VAL A 42 11.62 -2.09 8.74
N ALA A 43 11.04 -1.93 7.55
CA ALA A 43 11.53 -2.60 6.36
C ALA A 43 12.98 -2.17 6.06
N PRO A 44 13.84 -3.08 5.54
CA PRO A 44 15.21 -2.73 5.17
C PRO A 44 15.26 -1.75 3.99
N TYR A 45 14.24 -1.78 3.13
CA TYR A 45 14.09 -0.94 1.94
C TYR A 45 12.64 -0.46 1.81
N GLU A 46 11.86 -1.04 0.90
CA GLU A 46 10.46 -0.66 0.68
C GLU A 46 9.51 -1.44 1.59
N ALA A 47 8.53 -0.73 2.15
CA ALA A 47 7.48 -1.34 2.95
C ALA A 47 6.62 -2.29 2.11
N ASP A 48 6.39 -1.97 0.83
CA ASP A 48 5.56 -2.77 -0.07
C ASP A 48 6.10 -4.20 -0.22
N ALA A 49 7.40 -4.33 -0.51
CA ALA A 49 8.06 -5.62 -0.61
C ALA A 49 8.04 -6.41 0.71
N GLN A 50 8.22 -5.72 1.84
CA GLN A 50 8.17 -6.36 3.16
C GLN A 50 6.77 -6.86 3.50
N LEU A 51 5.73 -6.07 3.23
CA LEU A 51 4.34 -6.44 3.45
C LEU A 51 3.93 -7.60 2.56
N ALA A 52 4.34 -7.59 1.29
CA ALA A 52 4.10 -8.70 0.37
C ALA A 52 4.74 -9.99 0.85
N TYR A 53 5.99 -9.94 1.34
CA TYR A 53 6.63 -11.12 1.91
C TYR A 53 5.87 -11.66 3.13
N LEU A 54 5.49 -10.79 4.07
CA LEU A 54 4.73 -11.20 5.26
C LEU A 54 3.37 -11.82 4.89
N ALA A 55 2.72 -11.34 3.83
CA ALA A 55 1.46 -11.90 3.34
C ALA A 55 1.60 -13.31 2.73
N THR A 56 2.83 -13.75 2.41
CA THR A 56 3.09 -15.13 1.94
C THR A 56 3.42 -16.12 3.05
N LEU A 57 3.67 -15.65 4.28
CA LEU A 57 4.02 -16.50 5.41
C LEU A 57 2.77 -17.05 6.10
N ASP A 58 2.91 -18.22 6.73
CA ASP A 58 1.89 -18.77 7.62
C ASP A 58 1.82 -17.97 8.93
N ALA A 59 0.65 -17.99 9.60
CA ALA A 59 0.43 -17.28 10.85
C ALA A 59 1.45 -17.65 11.95
N ASP A 60 1.86 -18.93 12.02
CA ASP A 60 2.85 -19.42 12.99
C ASP A 60 4.27 -18.86 12.75
N GLN A 61 4.53 -18.33 11.55
CA GLN A 61 5.80 -17.71 11.16
C GLN A 61 5.72 -16.17 11.18
N GLY A 62 4.64 -15.59 11.72
CA GLY A 62 4.41 -14.16 11.73
C GLY A 62 3.77 -13.62 10.45
N GLY A 63 3.10 -14.49 9.68
CA GLY A 63 2.32 -14.09 8.52
C GLY A 63 1.14 -13.19 8.85
N ILE A 64 0.72 -12.40 7.87
CA ILE A 64 -0.40 -11.46 7.99
C ILE A 64 -1.58 -11.91 7.14
N ALA A 65 -2.80 -11.69 7.64
CA ALA A 65 -4.02 -12.10 6.95
C ALA A 65 -4.41 -11.14 5.81
N ALA A 66 -4.12 -9.85 5.96
CA ALA A 66 -4.41 -8.82 4.96
C ALA A 66 -3.48 -7.62 5.16
N VAL A 67 -3.27 -6.85 4.08
CA VAL A 67 -2.52 -5.59 4.13
C VAL A 67 -3.49 -4.41 4.01
N ILE A 68 -3.32 -3.39 4.85
CA ILE A 68 -4.04 -2.13 4.71
C ILE A 68 -3.11 -1.14 4.04
N THR A 69 -3.46 -0.64 2.85
CA THR A 69 -2.66 0.34 2.11
C THR A 69 -3.52 1.13 1.13
N GLU A 70 -3.01 2.27 0.69
CA GLU A 70 -3.53 2.99 -0.49
C GLU A 70 -2.74 2.67 -1.77
N ASP A 71 -1.60 1.98 -1.64
CA ASP A 71 -0.71 1.68 -2.76
C ASP A 71 -1.15 0.39 -3.46
N SER A 72 -1.50 0.52 -4.75
CA SER A 72 -1.89 -0.61 -5.60
C SER A 72 -0.73 -1.49 -6.03
N ASP A 73 0.52 -1.06 -5.84
CA ASP A 73 1.73 -1.82 -6.22
C ASP A 73 1.76 -3.20 -5.53
N LEU A 74 1.16 -3.33 -4.34
CA LEU A 74 1.05 -4.61 -3.62
C LEU A 74 0.29 -5.70 -4.38
N ILE A 75 -0.60 -5.33 -5.29
CA ILE A 75 -1.28 -6.30 -6.13
C ILE A 75 -0.26 -6.95 -7.09
N ALA A 76 0.66 -6.16 -7.66
CA ALA A 76 1.72 -6.67 -8.53
C ALA A 76 2.74 -7.51 -7.77
N TYR A 77 2.99 -7.21 -6.49
CA TYR A 77 3.80 -8.07 -5.61
C TYR A 77 3.11 -9.41 -5.26
N GLY A 78 1.83 -9.58 -5.59
CA GLY A 78 1.10 -10.83 -5.41
C GLY A 78 0.43 -10.99 -4.04
N CYS A 79 0.19 -9.91 -3.32
CA CYS A 79 -0.60 -9.94 -2.09
C CYS A 79 -1.99 -10.52 -2.35
N THR A 80 -2.40 -11.47 -1.50
CA THR A 80 -3.66 -12.22 -1.64
C THR A 80 -4.87 -11.41 -1.20
N ALA A 81 -4.75 -10.66 -0.09
CA ALA A 81 -5.80 -9.83 0.47
C ALA A 81 -5.28 -8.43 0.84
N ILE A 82 -5.94 -7.40 0.32
CA ILE A 82 -5.61 -5.99 0.56
C ILE A 82 -6.89 -5.22 0.92
N ILE A 83 -6.82 -4.31 1.88
CA ILE A 83 -7.89 -3.38 2.24
C ILE A 83 -7.45 -1.98 1.83
N PHE A 84 -8.10 -1.43 0.80
CA PHE A 84 -7.88 -0.07 0.31
C PHE A 84 -8.83 0.94 0.95
N LYS A 85 -8.44 2.22 0.99
CA LYS A 85 -9.30 3.35 1.40
C LYS A 85 -9.94 3.17 2.76
N MET A 86 -9.24 2.53 3.70
CA MET A 86 -9.78 2.30 5.03
C MET A 86 -9.93 3.62 5.78
N ASP A 87 -11.16 3.99 6.11
CA ASP A 87 -11.45 5.18 6.90
C ASP A 87 -11.16 4.98 8.39
N ARG A 88 -11.23 6.07 9.16
CA ARG A 88 -11.01 6.05 10.62
C ARG A 88 -12.05 5.24 11.42
N PHE A 89 -13.14 4.82 10.78
CA PHE A 89 -14.20 4.01 11.37
C PHE A 89 -14.04 2.52 10.99
N GLY A 90 -13.03 2.17 10.19
CA GLY A 90 -12.75 0.81 9.75
C GLY A 90 -13.48 0.38 8.47
N ASN A 91 -14.13 1.31 7.76
CA ASN A 91 -14.75 0.99 6.46
C ASN A 91 -13.70 1.11 5.35
N GLY A 92 -13.52 0.06 4.55
CA GLY A 92 -12.59 0.03 3.42
C GLY A 92 -13.08 -0.85 2.27
N GLU A 93 -12.37 -0.81 1.16
CA GLU A 93 -12.60 -1.62 -0.03
C GLU A 93 -11.68 -2.86 0.00
N GLU A 94 -12.25 -4.05 0.15
CA GLU A 94 -11.50 -5.31 0.13
C GLU A 94 -11.18 -5.74 -1.31
N PHE A 95 -9.92 -6.01 -1.57
CA PHE A 95 -9.41 -6.69 -2.75
C PHE A 95 -8.92 -8.08 -2.36
N ILE A 96 -9.42 -9.11 -3.05
CA ILE A 96 -8.92 -10.49 -2.92
C ILE A 96 -8.51 -10.99 -4.30
N MET A 97 -7.24 -11.37 -4.44
CA MET A 97 -6.66 -11.81 -5.70
C MET A 97 -7.48 -12.94 -6.36
N GLU A 98 -7.80 -13.98 -5.60
CA GLU A 98 -8.58 -15.13 -6.09
C GLU A 98 -9.95 -14.72 -6.64
N LYS A 99 -10.69 -13.88 -5.89
CA LYS A 99 -11.99 -13.35 -6.34
C LYS A 99 -11.83 -12.53 -7.62
N THR A 100 -10.77 -11.74 -7.74
CA THR A 100 -10.52 -10.90 -8.93
C THR A 100 -10.22 -11.73 -10.17
N LEU A 101 -9.45 -12.81 -10.06
CA LEU A 101 -9.15 -13.71 -11.18
C LEU A 101 -10.38 -14.49 -11.65
N GLU A 102 -11.30 -14.81 -10.74
CA GLU A 102 -12.52 -15.58 -11.06
C GLU A 102 -13.68 -14.70 -11.58
N THR A 103 -13.69 -13.40 -11.27
CA THR A 103 -14.83 -12.52 -11.54
C THR A 103 -15.02 -12.25 -13.03
N VAL A 104 -16.22 -12.53 -13.55
CA VAL A 104 -16.72 -12.08 -14.86
C VAL A 104 -17.64 -10.89 -14.64
N LYS A 105 -17.15 -9.67 -14.84
CA LYS A 105 -18.02 -8.49 -14.88
C LYS A 105 -17.59 -7.50 -15.96
N ASP A 106 -18.56 -7.14 -16.80
CA ASP A 106 -18.57 -5.95 -17.66
C ASP A 106 -17.27 -5.64 -18.43
N GLY A 107 -16.76 -6.64 -19.17
CA GLY A 107 -15.78 -6.43 -20.26
C GLY A 107 -14.30 -6.41 -19.86
N LEU A 108 -13.96 -6.47 -18.58
CA LEU A 108 -12.59 -6.74 -18.10
C LEU A 108 -12.59 -8.09 -17.40
N CYS A 109 -12.07 -9.11 -18.09
CA CYS A 109 -11.97 -10.47 -17.58
C CYS A 109 -10.51 -10.80 -17.32
N PHE A 110 -10.16 -11.15 -16.08
CA PHE A 110 -8.82 -11.63 -15.72
C PHE A 110 -8.72 -13.17 -15.70
N GLN A 111 -9.73 -13.89 -16.19
CA GLN A 111 -9.73 -15.36 -16.20
C GLN A 111 -8.61 -15.95 -17.06
N ASP A 112 -8.20 -15.24 -18.11
CA ASP A 112 -7.06 -15.64 -18.96
C ASP A 112 -5.71 -15.20 -18.38
N PHE A 113 -5.71 -14.49 -17.25
CA PHE A 113 -4.51 -14.11 -16.52
C PHE A 113 -4.24 -15.11 -15.41
N ASP A 114 -3.14 -15.85 -15.52
CA ASP A 114 -2.62 -16.57 -14.36
C ASP A 114 -1.94 -15.58 -13.41
N GLN A 115 -1.74 -15.99 -12.16
CA GLN A 115 -1.08 -15.15 -11.15
C GLN A 115 0.31 -14.69 -11.62
N ASN A 116 1.00 -15.46 -12.47
CA ASN A 116 2.31 -15.09 -13.01
C ASN A 116 2.23 -13.97 -14.05
N LEU A 117 1.19 -13.95 -14.88
CA LEU A 117 0.90 -12.87 -15.84
C LEU A 117 0.47 -11.60 -15.12
N PHE A 118 -0.28 -11.74 -14.02
CA PHE A 118 -0.75 -10.62 -13.21
C PHE A 118 0.36 -9.98 -12.35
N THR A 119 1.27 -10.80 -11.80
CA THR A 119 2.41 -10.36 -10.97
C THR A 119 3.70 -10.13 -11.76
N GLY A 120 3.66 -10.30 -13.08
CA GLY A 120 4.74 -9.90 -13.97
C GLY A 120 6.09 -10.60 -13.74
N LYS A 121 6.11 -11.86 -13.25
CA LYS A 121 7.36 -12.62 -13.03
C LYS A 121 8.22 -12.78 -14.30
N HIS A 122 7.64 -12.54 -15.47
CA HIS A 122 8.37 -12.26 -16.70
C HIS A 122 7.74 -11.06 -17.43
N HIS A 123 8.42 -9.90 -17.42
CA HIS A 123 8.30 -8.81 -18.40
C HIS A 123 7.21 -7.72 -18.31
N PHE A 124 6.32 -7.65 -17.33
CA PHE A 124 5.33 -6.55 -17.34
C PHE A 124 4.92 -6.10 -15.94
N CYS A 125 5.79 -5.33 -15.29
CA CYS A 125 5.46 -4.24 -14.34
C CYS A 125 6.75 -3.61 -13.81
N ILE A 126 7.50 -2.94 -14.69
CA ILE A 126 8.31 -1.79 -14.28
C ILE A 126 7.97 -0.67 -15.26
N LEU A 127 6.90 0.04 -14.97
CA LEU A 127 6.76 1.44 -15.37
C LEU A 127 6.31 2.23 -14.13
N LYS A 128 7.14 2.20 -13.09
CA LYS A 128 7.11 3.27 -12.09
C LYS A 128 7.87 4.43 -12.73
N THR A 129 7.16 5.48 -13.16
CA THR A 129 7.78 6.79 -13.43
C THR A 129 8.35 7.37 -12.15
#